data_AF-A0A7S3H406-F1
#
_entry.id   AF-A0A7S3H406-F1
#
_cell.length_a   1.000
_cell.length_b   1.000
_cell.length_c   1.000
_cell.angle_alpha   90.00
_cell.angle_beta   90.00
_cell.angle_gamma   90.00
#
_symmetry.space_group_name_H-M   'P 1'
#
loop_
_entity.id
_entity.type
_entity.pdbx_description
1 polymer ?
#
loop_
_entity_poly.entity_id
_entity_poly.type
_entity_poly.pdbx_seq_one_letter_code
_entity_poly.pdbx_strand_id
1 'polypeptide(L)'
;KTKETFKRLVKNGQITIVNGGWVMHDEAASHYVSMIDQTTLGHKFLKDEFNYLPRVGWQIDPFGHSNTHAWLSSAVGFDSLFFGRIDYQDRAKRMAEKNMEMVWKGSASDPDQAVFTGAFTSGNYGPPSGYCFDTSCHYCRDDPVVDSPYLEDNNVDRMVNGYIQAILTEHQSSRGNHIMLEVGADFTGDNSHTWFKNMDKLIERIHAQDDRFHIFYSDPLTYTKARATETDIQWTVKTDDFFPYSDHEHAFWAGCFTSRPTLKYFE
;
A
#
# COMPACT_ATOMS: atom_id res chain seq x y z
N LYS A 1 -16.48 26.36 0.69
CA LYS A 1 -15.47 26.29 -0.39
C LYS A 1 -14.59 25.03 -0.27
N THR A 2 -13.98 24.75 0.89
CA THR A 2 -13.11 23.57 1.08
C THR A 2 -13.84 22.22 0.92
N LYS A 3 -15.02 22.05 1.52
CA LYS A 3 -15.82 20.81 1.39
C LYS A 3 -16.15 20.47 -0.07
N GLU A 4 -16.67 21.44 -0.83
CA GLU A 4 -16.99 21.24 -2.26
C GLU A 4 -15.77 20.92 -3.11
N THR A 5 -14.63 21.55 -2.83
CA THR A 5 -13.37 21.19 -3.49
C THR A 5 -13.00 19.75 -3.21
N PHE A 6 -13.04 19.29 -1.95
CA PHE A 6 -12.72 17.91 -1.60
C PHE A 6 -13.70 16.93 -2.25
N LYS A 7 -15.02 17.20 -2.19
CA LYS A 7 -16.03 16.38 -2.87
C LYS A 7 -15.75 16.27 -4.38
N ARG A 8 -15.33 17.35 -5.02
CA ARG A 8 -14.93 17.34 -6.44
C ARG A 8 -13.69 16.48 -6.68
N LEU A 9 -12.67 16.59 -5.83
CA LEU A 9 -11.43 15.81 -5.92
C LEU A 9 -11.65 14.31 -5.72
N VAL A 10 -12.57 13.93 -4.82
CA VAL A 10 -13.00 12.54 -4.68
C VAL A 10 -13.77 12.09 -5.91
N LYS A 11 -14.74 12.90 -6.38
CA LYS A 11 -15.59 12.56 -7.52
C LYS A 11 -14.81 12.39 -8.82
N ASN A 12 -13.75 13.17 -9.04
CA ASN A 12 -12.93 13.08 -10.25
C ASN A 12 -11.72 12.15 -10.11
N GLY A 13 -11.58 11.43 -8.99
CA GLY A 13 -10.53 10.43 -8.78
C GLY A 13 -9.15 10.99 -8.43
N GLN A 14 -9.01 12.29 -8.17
CA GLN A 14 -7.75 12.84 -7.66
C GLN A 14 -7.48 12.47 -6.20
N ILE A 15 -8.53 12.18 -5.43
CA ILE A 15 -8.44 11.62 -4.08
C ILE A 15 -9.23 10.31 -4.05
N THR A 16 -8.53 9.20 -3.95
CA THR A 16 -9.12 7.88 -3.72
C THR A 16 -9.07 7.56 -2.23
N ILE A 17 -10.23 7.31 -1.62
CA ILE A 17 -10.30 6.88 -0.22
C ILE A 17 -10.21 5.36 -0.20
N VAL A 18 -9.19 4.83 0.47
CA VAL A 18 -8.90 3.40 0.63
C VAL A 18 -9.17 2.95 2.07
N ASN A 19 -9.44 1.67 2.27
CA ASN A 19 -9.93 1.05 3.50
C ASN A 19 -11.28 1.66 3.96
N GLY A 20 -11.25 2.91 4.42
CA GLY A 20 -12.43 3.71 4.73
C GLY A 20 -13.13 3.34 6.03
N GLY A 21 -12.56 2.43 6.82
CA GLY A 21 -12.94 2.28 8.22
C GLY A 21 -12.58 3.50 9.04
N TRP A 22 -13.05 3.53 10.29
CA TRP A 22 -12.67 4.55 11.26
C TRP A 22 -11.16 4.54 11.54
N VAL A 23 -10.55 3.36 11.48
CA VAL A 23 -9.12 3.13 11.64
C VAL A 23 -8.63 2.04 10.68
N MET A 24 -7.31 1.96 10.53
CA MET A 24 -6.63 0.73 10.14
C MET A 24 -6.49 -0.12 11.42
N HIS A 25 -7.35 -1.13 11.58
CA HIS A 25 -7.42 -1.90 12.82
C HIS A 25 -6.30 -2.94 12.92
N ASP A 26 -5.97 -3.33 14.16
CA ASP A 26 -5.18 -4.53 14.41
C ASP A 26 -5.93 -5.77 13.93
N GLU A 27 -5.19 -6.76 13.44
CA GLU A 27 -5.74 -8.01 12.94
C GLU A 27 -5.47 -9.19 13.90
N ALA A 28 -4.63 -9.00 14.92
CA ALA A 28 -4.25 -10.05 15.86
C ALA A 28 -5.14 -10.07 17.11
N ALA A 29 -5.30 -8.93 17.78
CA ALA A 29 -6.01 -8.83 19.05
C ALA A 29 -7.42 -8.23 18.96
N SER A 30 -7.90 -7.92 17.76
CA SER A 30 -9.25 -7.40 17.57
C SER A 30 -10.28 -8.50 17.33
N HIS A 31 -11.46 -8.35 17.96
CA HIS A 31 -12.59 -9.23 17.66
C HIS A 31 -13.26 -8.83 16.34
N TYR A 32 -13.75 -9.80 15.57
CA TYR A 32 -14.34 -9.53 14.24
C TYR A 32 -15.54 -8.58 14.28
N VAL A 33 -16.29 -8.56 15.40
CA VAL A 33 -17.38 -7.59 15.61
C VAL A 33 -16.84 -6.16 15.64
N SER A 34 -15.76 -5.90 16.38
CA SER A 34 -15.09 -4.59 16.42
C SER A 34 -14.55 -4.19 15.05
N MET A 35 -14.00 -5.16 14.29
CA MET A 35 -13.53 -4.94 12.92
C MET A 35 -14.69 -4.50 12.00
N ILE A 36 -15.86 -5.15 12.11
CA ILE A 36 -17.06 -4.80 11.34
C ILE A 36 -17.62 -3.44 11.77
N ASP A 37 -17.73 -3.18 13.07
CA ASP A 37 -18.32 -1.94 13.60
C ASP A 37 -17.52 -0.70 13.18
N GLN A 38 -16.20 -0.73 13.35
CA GLN A 38 -15.35 0.40 12.95
C GLN A 38 -15.36 0.62 11.43
N THR A 39 -15.43 -0.47 10.65
CA THR A 39 -15.52 -0.41 9.18
C THR A 39 -16.84 0.21 8.75
N THR A 40 -17.94 -0.26 9.35
CA THR A 40 -19.30 0.22 9.09
C THR A 40 -19.46 1.69 9.43
N LEU A 41 -18.90 2.13 10.56
CA LEU A 41 -18.92 3.53 10.97
C LEU A 41 -18.27 4.44 9.92
N GLY A 42 -17.07 4.09 9.46
CA GLY A 42 -16.35 4.83 8.44
C GLY A 42 -17.05 4.80 7.07
N HIS A 43 -17.47 3.62 6.61
CA HIS A 43 -18.16 3.45 5.33
C HIS A 43 -19.50 4.21 5.29
N LYS A 44 -20.25 4.20 6.39
CA LYS A 44 -21.49 4.97 6.52
C LYS A 44 -21.23 6.47 6.37
N PHE A 45 -20.23 7.00 7.07
CA PHE A 45 -19.84 8.40 6.92
C PHE A 45 -19.48 8.74 5.47
N LEU A 46 -18.66 7.90 4.82
CA LEU A 46 -18.26 8.12 3.43
C LEU A 46 -19.45 8.08 2.46
N LYS A 47 -20.40 7.18 2.70
CA LYS A 47 -21.61 7.06 1.91
C LYS A 47 -22.49 8.30 2.07
N ASP A 48 -22.71 8.76 3.30
CA ASP A 48 -23.59 9.89 3.60
C ASP A 48 -22.99 11.22 3.10
N GLU A 49 -21.68 11.43 3.23
CA GLU A 49 -21.02 12.69 2.89
C GLU A 49 -20.56 12.78 1.43
N PHE A 50 -20.04 11.69 0.88
CA PHE A 50 -19.39 11.67 -0.45
C PHE A 50 -20.14 10.82 -1.48
N ASN A 51 -21.17 10.07 -1.06
CA ASN A 51 -21.76 8.99 -1.87
C ASN A 51 -20.68 8.04 -2.40
N TYR A 52 -19.68 7.75 -1.56
CA TYR A 52 -18.49 6.99 -1.92
C TYR A 52 -18.47 5.65 -1.18
N LEU A 53 -18.05 4.60 -1.87
CA LEU A 53 -17.83 3.26 -1.31
C LEU A 53 -16.39 2.84 -1.64
N PRO A 54 -15.51 2.67 -0.65
CA PRO A 54 -14.15 2.20 -0.88
C PRO A 54 -14.15 0.82 -1.55
N ARG A 55 -13.17 0.60 -2.44
CA ARG A 55 -13.04 -0.64 -3.22
C ARG A 55 -11.71 -1.35 -2.99
N VAL A 56 -10.84 -0.79 -2.14
CA VAL A 56 -9.51 -1.34 -1.87
C VAL A 56 -9.26 -1.29 -0.37
N GLY A 57 -8.91 -2.43 0.21
CA GLY A 57 -8.39 -2.55 1.56
C GLY A 57 -6.93 -2.09 1.61
N TRP A 58 -6.57 -1.37 2.66
CA TRP A 58 -5.23 -0.80 2.87
C TRP A 58 -4.82 -1.05 4.32
N GLN A 59 -4.03 -2.10 4.53
CA GLN A 59 -3.58 -2.61 5.83
C GLN A 59 -2.05 -2.60 5.89
N ILE A 60 -1.46 -1.44 5.68
CA ILE A 60 0.00 -1.33 5.51
C ILE A 60 0.79 -1.54 6.80
N ASP A 61 0.17 -1.36 7.97
CA ASP A 61 0.84 -1.30 9.26
C ASP A 61 0.41 -2.30 10.37
N PRO A 62 -0.67 -3.11 10.27
CA PRO A 62 -0.90 -4.20 11.22
C PRO A 62 0.26 -5.21 11.25
N PHE A 63 0.57 -5.76 12.43
CA PHE A 63 1.76 -6.61 12.64
C PHE A 63 1.49 -8.08 12.30
N GLY A 64 1.32 -8.35 11.01
CA GLY A 64 0.79 -9.61 10.48
C GLY A 64 -0.69 -9.48 10.13
N HIS A 65 -1.20 -10.43 9.35
CA HIS A 65 -2.52 -10.31 8.74
C HIS A 65 -3.37 -11.57 8.92
N SER A 66 -4.63 -11.39 9.26
CA SER A 66 -5.59 -12.45 9.55
C SER A 66 -6.34 -12.88 8.28
N ASN A 67 -6.64 -14.17 8.19
CA ASN A 67 -7.60 -14.67 7.19
C ASN A 67 -9.02 -14.08 7.41
N THR A 68 -9.37 -13.72 8.66
CA THR A 68 -10.60 -12.97 8.99
C THR A 68 -10.68 -11.63 8.24
N HIS A 69 -9.59 -10.86 8.16
CA HIS A 69 -9.59 -9.60 7.44
C HIS A 69 -9.68 -9.79 5.92
N ALA A 70 -9.09 -10.87 5.39
CA ALA A 70 -9.25 -11.26 4.00
C ALA A 70 -10.71 -11.56 3.64
N TRP A 71 -11.41 -12.33 4.50
CA TRP A 71 -12.84 -12.56 4.37
C TRP A 71 -13.63 -11.26 4.47
N LEU A 72 -13.36 -10.42 5.48
CA LEU A 72 -14.04 -9.15 5.67
C LEU A 72 -13.88 -8.24 4.45
N SER A 73 -12.68 -8.17 3.87
CA SER A 73 -12.39 -7.36 2.68
C SER A 73 -13.29 -7.73 1.50
N SER A 74 -13.46 -9.02 1.23
CA SER A 74 -14.38 -9.50 0.20
C SER A 74 -15.84 -9.20 0.57
N ALA A 75 -16.23 -9.44 1.83
CA ALA A 75 -17.60 -9.23 2.32
C ALA A 75 -18.05 -7.76 2.28
N VAL A 76 -17.13 -6.80 2.45
CA VAL A 76 -17.42 -5.35 2.32
C VAL A 76 -17.32 -4.83 0.89
N GLY A 77 -17.05 -5.71 -0.08
CA GLY A 77 -17.04 -5.40 -1.51
C GLY A 77 -15.73 -4.79 -2.02
N PHE A 78 -14.60 -5.06 -1.37
CA PHE A 78 -13.31 -4.67 -1.92
C PHE A 78 -12.91 -5.58 -3.10
N ASP A 79 -12.36 -4.94 -4.13
CA ASP A 79 -11.75 -5.60 -5.28
C ASP A 79 -10.37 -6.13 -4.92
N SER A 80 -9.67 -5.45 -4.00
CA SER A 80 -8.33 -5.81 -3.58
C SER A 80 -7.99 -5.41 -2.14
N LEU A 81 -6.91 -5.99 -1.61
CA LEU A 81 -6.32 -5.72 -0.31
C LEU A 81 -4.79 -5.60 -0.46
N PHE A 82 -4.19 -4.55 0.08
CA PHE A 82 -2.74 -4.38 0.10
C PHE A 82 -2.20 -4.16 1.51
N PHE A 83 -1.02 -4.72 1.78
CA PHE A 83 -0.38 -4.61 3.08
C PHE A 83 1.15 -4.72 3.04
N GLY A 84 1.80 -4.24 4.10
CA GLY A 84 3.26 -4.18 4.19
C GLY A 84 3.89 -5.31 5.00
N ARG A 85 3.22 -5.89 6.01
CA ARG A 85 3.93 -6.62 7.09
C ARG A 85 3.68 -8.12 7.06
N ILE A 86 4.55 -8.84 6.35
CA ILE A 86 4.64 -10.31 6.39
C ILE A 86 6.01 -10.75 6.90
N ASP A 87 6.13 -12.00 7.36
CA ASP A 87 7.41 -12.56 7.82
C ASP A 87 8.52 -12.37 6.78
N TYR A 88 9.72 -11.97 7.22
CA TYR A 88 10.81 -11.63 6.33
C TYR A 88 11.29 -12.80 5.45
N GLN A 89 11.18 -14.05 5.94
CA GLN A 89 11.52 -15.25 5.18
C GLN A 89 10.41 -15.57 4.16
N ASP A 90 9.14 -15.45 4.56
CA ASP A 90 8.00 -15.60 3.63
C ASP A 90 8.08 -14.54 2.50
N ARG A 91 8.38 -13.29 2.84
CA ARG A 91 8.62 -12.21 1.87
C ARG A 91 9.73 -12.57 0.89
N ALA A 92 10.90 -12.98 1.39
CA ALA A 92 12.03 -13.34 0.54
C ALA A 92 11.68 -14.50 -0.41
N LYS A 93 10.97 -15.51 0.08
CA LYS A 93 10.48 -16.63 -0.74
C LYS A 93 9.50 -16.15 -1.80
N ARG A 94 8.51 -15.34 -1.44
CA ARG A 94 7.50 -14.82 -2.37
C ARG A 94 8.08 -13.91 -3.43
N MET A 95 9.08 -13.09 -3.09
CA MET A 95 9.80 -12.28 -4.08
C MET A 95 10.54 -13.18 -5.08
N ALA A 96 11.25 -14.20 -4.61
CA ALA A 96 11.96 -15.16 -5.47
C ALA A 96 11.01 -15.95 -6.39
N GLU A 97 9.82 -16.30 -5.89
CA GLU A 97 8.80 -17.05 -6.63
C GLU A 97 7.81 -16.15 -7.40
N LYS A 98 7.95 -14.83 -7.30
CA LYS A 98 7.02 -13.82 -7.86
C LYS A 98 5.56 -14.05 -7.42
N ASN A 99 5.37 -14.33 -6.14
CA ASN A 99 4.09 -14.65 -5.49
C ASN A 99 3.75 -13.66 -4.36
N MET A 100 4.16 -12.40 -4.54
CA MET A 100 3.77 -11.30 -3.64
C MET A 100 2.29 -10.95 -3.79
N GLU A 101 1.70 -11.24 -4.95
CA GLU A 101 0.27 -11.12 -5.19
C GLU A 101 -0.40 -12.48 -5.37
N MET A 102 -1.64 -12.57 -4.89
CA MET A 102 -2.41 -13.81 -4.77
C MET A 102 -3.91 -13.52 -4.73
N VAL A 103 -4.72 -14.56 -4.89
CA VAL A 103 -6.13 -14.56 -4.50
C VAL A 103 -6.24 -15.16 -3.10
N TRP A 104 -6.71 -14.37 -2.14
CA TRP A 104 -6.82 -14.80 -0.75
C TRP A 104 -8.26 -15.19 -0.40
N LYS A 105 -8.45 -16.46 -0.04
CA LYS A 105 -9.72 -17.03 0.41
C LYS A 105 -9.71 -17.14 1.94
N GLY A 106 -10.25 -16.14 2.61
CA GLY A 106 -10.14 -16.00 4.07
C GLY A 106 -10.96 -17.00 4.91
N SER A 107 -11.94 -17.68 4.33
CA SER A 107 -12.87 -18.56 5.05
C SER A 107 -13.08 -19.89 4.34
N ALA A 108 -12.82 -21.00 5.04
CA ALA A 108 -13.12 -22.34 4.54
C ALA A 108 -14.64 -22.60 4.43
N SER A 109 -15.43 -21.93 5.26
CA SER A 109 -16.90 -22.03 5.27
C SER A 109 -17.57 -21.16 4.20
N ASP A 110 -16.82 -20.23 3.61
CA ASP A 110 -17.29 -19.31 2.57
C ASP A 110 -16.22 -19.17 1.46
N PRO A 111 -15.95 -20.25 0.71
CA PRO A 111 -14.82 -20.34 -0.22
C PRO A 111 -14.98 -19.52 -1.49
N ASP A 112 -16.18 -18.97 -1.72
CA ASP A 112 -16.50 -18.07 -2.82
C ASP A 112 -16.10 -16.62 -2.50
N GLN A 113 -16.00 -16.26 -1.22
CA GLN A 113 -15.43 -14.99 -0.80
C GLN A 113 -13.91 -15.02 -0.97
N ALA A 114 -13.43 -14.25 -1.93
CA ALA A 114 -12.03 -14.10 -2.23
C ALA A 114 -11.72 -12.64 -2.56
N VAL A 115 -10.49 -12.23 -2.28
CA VAL A 115 -10.00 -10.88 -2.58
C VAL A 115 -8.63 -10.97 -3.25
N PHE A 116 -8.40 -10.13 -4.26
CA PHE A 116 -7.06 -10.00 -4.85
C PHE A 116 -6.16 -9.27 -3.85
N THR A 117 -5.03 -9.87 -3.51
CA THR A 117 -4.22 -9.39 -2.40
C THR A 117 -2.76 -9.23 -2.82
N GLY A 118 -2.15 -8.10 -2.47
CA GLY A 118 -0.72 -7.85 -2.70
C GLY A 118 0.01 -7.47 -1.41
N ALA A 119 1.13 -8.15 -1.14
CA ALA A 119 2.07 -7.75 -0.11
C ALA A 119 3.18 -6.85 -0.72
N PHE A 120 3.66 -5.86 0.02
CA PHE A 120 4.75 -4.99 -0.46
C PHE A 120 6.12 -5.67 -0.37
N THR A 121 6.93 -5.53 -1.42
CA THR A 121 8.26 -6.17 -1.55
C THR A 121 9.27 -5.65 -0.54
N SER A 122 9.17 -4.36 -0.16
CA SER A 122 10.01 -3.76 0.89
C SER A 122 9.69 -4.31 2.28
N GLY A 123 8.52 -4.94 2.43
CA GLY A 123 7.78 -5.19 3.68
C GLY A 123 7.77 -4.03 4.67
N ASN A 124 7.72 -2.83 4.10
CA ASN A 124 7.35 -1.58 4.73
C ASN A 124 6.44 -0.85 3.73
N TYR A 125 6.06 0.40 3.98
CA TYR A 125 5.13 1.18 3.14
C TYR A 125 5.69 2.54 2.73
N GLY A 126 7.02 2.67 2.82
CA GLY A 126 7.78 3.83 2.40
C GLY A 126 8.03 3.88 0.89
N PRO A 127 8.47 5.03 0.35
CA PRO A 127 8.97 5.09 -1.02
C PRO A 127 10.23 4.23 -1.19
N PRO A 128 10.66 4.02 -2.45
CA PRO A 128 12.02 3.53 -2.70
C PRO A 128 13.06 4.29 -1.88
N SER A 129 14.06 3.57 -1.36
CA SER A 129 15.11 4.18 -0.53
C SER A 129 15.80 5.34 -1.26
N GLY A 130 15.91 6.49 -0.62
CA GLY A 130 16.47 7.70 -1.21
C GLY A 130 15.47 8.62 -1.94
N TYR A 131 14.16 8.32 -1.84
CA TYR A 131 13.09 9.07 -2.52
C TYR A 131 11.99 9.58 -1.57
N CYS A 132 12.32 9.79 -0.29
CA CYS A 132 11.46 10.48 0.65
C CYS A 132 11.59 12.00 0.51
N PHE A 133 10.64 12.62 -0.18
CA PHE A 133 10.66 14.07 -0.46
C PHE A 133 9.88 14.92 0.55
N ASP A 134 9.59 14.34 1.71
CA ASP A 134 8.88 15.04 2.76
C ASP A 134 9.81 15.91 3.59
N THR A 135 9.55 17.21 3.66
CA THR A 135 10.39 18.14 4.42
C THR A 135 10.25 18.00 5.93
N SER A 136 9.14 17.42 6.39
CA SER A 136 8.85 17.23 7.81
C SER A 136 9.28 15.86 8.32
N CYS A 137 9.65 14.93 7.44
CA CYS A 137 10.06 13.61 7.86
C CYS A 137 11.39 13.67 8.63
N HIS A 138 11.34 13.22 9.90
CA HIS A 138 12.51 13.17 10.76
C HIS A 138 13.37 11.93 10.50
N TYR A 139 12.79 10.92 9.82
CA TYR A 139 13.40 9.61 9.60
C TYR A 139 14.03 9.45 8.22
N CYS A 140 13.62 10.26 7.24
CA CYS A 140 14.22 10.29 5.90
C CYS A 140 14.41 11.74 5.46
N ARG A 141 15.68 12.10 5.19
CA ARG A 141 16.11 13.40 4.68
C ARG A 141 16.84 13.19 3.37
N ASP A 142 16.08 12.77 2.37
CA ASP A 142 16.65 12.45 1.07
C ASP A 142 16.80 13.73 0.24
N ASP A 143 17.75 13.70 -0.71
CA ASP A 143 18.02 14.85 -1.57
C ASP A 143 16.82 15.11 -2.49
N PRO A 144 16.41 16.38 -2.69
CA PRO A 144 15.45 16.71 -3.73
C PRO A 144 16.06 16.47 -5.12
N VAL A 145 15.21 16.42 -6.14
CA VAL A 145 15.64 16.37 -7.54
C VAL A 145 16.05 17.78 -7.99
N VAL A 146 17.36 17.95 -8.21
CA VAL A 146 17.98 19.16 -8.71
C VAL A 146 18.41 18.93 -10.16
N ASP A 147 17.74 19.60 -11.09
CA ASP A 147 17.81 19.34 -12.52
C ASP A 147 18.21 20.56 -13.37
N SER A 148 18.61 21.64 -12.70
CA SER A 148 19.15 22.84 -13.34
C SER A 148 20.62 22.61 -13.71
N PRO A 149 21.03 22.78 -14.98
CA PRO A 149 22.43 22.63 -15.38
C PRO A 149 23.36 23.73 -14.82
N TYR A 150 22.79 24.75 -14.17
CA TYR A 150 23.52 25.90 -13.62
C TYR A 150 23.80 25.77 -12.12
N LEU A 151 23.31 24.70 -11.48
CA LEU A 151 23.52 24.45 -10.06
C LEU A 151 24.61 23.39 -9.88
N GLU A 152 25.56 23.64 -8.98
CA GLU A 152 26.68 22.70 -8.71
C GLU A 152 26.21 21.39 -8.09
N ASP A 153 25.07 21.40 -7.39
CA ASP A 153 24.41 20.26 -6.77
C ASP A 153 23.40 19.57 -7.68
N ASN A 154 23.47 19.78 -9.00
CA ASN A 154 22.66 19.04 -9.96
C ASN A 154 22.89 17.53 -9.79
N ASN A 155 21.80 16.82 -9.46
CA ASN A 155 21.82 15.40 -9.14
C ASN A 155 20.84 14.58 -10.00
N VAL A 156 20.26 15.18 -11.04
CA VAL A 156 19.14 14.58 -11.78
C VAL A 156 19.47 13.21 -12.35
N ASP A 157 20.64 13.02 -12.96
CA ASP A 157 21.04 11.74 -13.54
C ASP A 157 21.15 10.65 -12.47
N ARG A 158 21.67 10.99 -11.27
CA ARG A 158 21.77 10.05 -10.14
C ARG A 158 20.39 9.64 -9.65
N MET A 159 19.49 10.61 -9.48
CA MET A 159 18.12 10.38 -9.00
C MET A 159 17.29 9.59 -10.02
N VAL A 160 17.42 9.90 -11.31
CA VAL A 160 16.70 9.19 -12.37
C VAL A 160 17.18 7.74 -12.47
N ASN A 161 18.50 7.53 -12.53
CA ASN A 161 19.06 6.18 -12.63
C ASN A 161 18.74 5.33 -11.40
N GLY A 162 18.78 5.91 -10.19
CA GLY A 162 18.40 5.19 -8.97
C GLY A 162 16.92 4.81 -8.96
N TYR A 163 16.03 5.69 -9.43
CA TYR A 163 14.60 5.39 -9.48
C TYR A 163 14.28 4.32 -10.53
N ILE A 164 14.98 4.33 -11.68
CA ILE A 164 14.91 3.24 -12.66
C ILE A 164 15.35 1.91 -12.04
N GLN A 165 16.41 1.90 -11.21
CA GLN A 165 16.80 0.67 -10.50
C GLN A 165 15.74 0.20 -9.51
N ALA A 166 15.03 1.10 -8.82
CA ALA A 166 13.91 0.76 -7.97
C ALA A 166 12.75 0.12 -8.75
N ILE A 167 12.38 0.70 -9.89
CA ILE A 167 11.38 0.15 -10.83
C ILE A 167 11.77 -1.27 -11.27
N LEU A 168 13.03 -1.45 -11.70
CA LEU A 168 13.53 -2.74 -12.16
C LEU A 168 13.54 -3.80 -11.03
N THR A 169 13.90 -3.39 -9.81
CA THR A 169 13.90 -4.28 -8.63
C THR A 169 12.48 -4.74 -8.28
N GLU A 170 11.52 -3.82 -8.28
CA GLU A 170 10.12 -4.14 -8.04
C GLU A 170 9.56 -5.07 -9.11
N HIS A 171 9.86 -4.77 -10.39
CA HIS A 171 9.44 -5.60 -11.52
C HIS A 171 10.05 -7.01 -11.48
N GLN A 172 11.28 -7.17 -11.01
CA GLN A 172 11.91 -8.49 -10.86
C GLN A 172 11.14 -9.41 -9.91
N SER A 173 10.50 -8.85 -8.88
CA SER A 173 9.71 -9.59 -7.88
C SER A 173 8.22 -9.71 -8.22
N SER A 174 7.80 -9.08 -9.32
CA SER A 174 6.40 -9.01 -9.75
C SER A 174 6.14 -9.88 -10.99
N ARG A 175 4.87 -10.27 -11.17
CA ARG A 175 4.35 -10.82 -12.44
C ARG A 175 3.78 -9.69 -13.29
N GLY A 176 3.68 -9.87 -14.61
CA GLY A 176 3.07 -8.86 -15.49
C GLY A 176 3.90 -7.60 -15.71
N ASN A 177 3.25 -6.57 -16.24
CA ASN A 177 3.87 -5.33 -16.70
C ASN A 177 3.50 -4.10 -15.85
N HIS A 178 2.59 -4.26 -14.89
CA HIS A 178 2.22 -3.22 -13.95
C HIS A 178 2.85 -3.51 -12.59
N ILE A 179 3.46 -2.48 -12.00
CA ILE A 179 3.96 -2.49 -10.63
C ILE A 179 3.38 -1.27 -9.89
N MET A 180 3.35 -1.36 -8.56
CA MET A 180 3.00 -0.26 -7.68
C MET A 180 4.26 0.14 -6.91
N LEU A 181 4.52 1.44 -6.82
CA LEU A 181 5.56 2.00 -5.96
C LEU A 181 4.86 2.96 -5.00
N GLU A 182 5.05 2.73 -3.70
CA GLU A 182 4.45 3.58 -2.68
C GLU A 182 5.14 4.94 -2.65
N VAL A 183 4.38 6.00 -2.39
CA VAL A 183 4.90 7.37 -2.25
C VAL A 183 4.28 7.97 -1.00
N GLY A 184 5.01 7.88 0.10
CA GLY A 184 4.58 8.33 1.41
C GLY A 184 5.23 7.52 2.53
N ALA A 185 5.04 7.97 3.76
CA ALA A 185 5.43 7.31 5.00
C ALA A 185 4.62 7.90 6.16
N ASP A 186 4.96 7.55 7.40
CA ASP A 186 4.34 8.06 8.62
C ASP A 186 4.22 9.60 8.61
N PHE A 187 2.98 10.08 8.69
CA PHE A 187 2.64 11.51 8.77
C PHE A 187 3.24 12.40 7.66
N THR A 188 3.58 11.81 6.52
CA THR A 188 4.01 12.55 5.33
C THR A 188 2.84 13.22 4.61
N GLY A 189 3.17 14.15 3.71
CA GLY A 189 2.20 14.90 2.89
C GLY A 189 1.75 16.22 3.51
N ASP A 190 2.34 16.64 4.63
CA ASP A 190 2.07 17.92 5.29
C ASP A 190 2.31 19.10 4.34
N ASN A 191 3.40 19.02 3.58
CA ASN A 191 3.77 19.88 2.48
C ASN A 191 3.81 19.08 1.18
N SER A 192 2.64 18.59 0.75
CA SER A 192 2.48 17.79 -0.48
C SER A 192 3.13 18.39 -1.74
N HIS A 193 3.33 19.71 -1.79
CA HIS A 193 4.02 20.35 -2.91
C HIS A 193 5.44 19.80 -3.14
N THR A 194 6.16 19.42 -2.09
CA THR A 194 7.53 18.89 -2.21
C THR A 194 7.51 17.51 -2.87
N TRP A 195 6.56 16.65 -2.51
CA TRP A 195 6.34 15.38 -3.18
C TRP A 195 5.99 15.55 -4.65
N PHE A 196 4.96 16.34 -4.95
CA PHE A 196 4.52 16.54 -6.34
C PHE A 196 5.63 17.12 -7.22
N LYS A 197 6.32 18.16 -6.74
CA LYS A 197 7.40 18.80 -7.50
C LYS A 197 8.54 17.84 -7.86
N ASN A 198 8.96 16.98 -6.94
CA ASN A 198 10.07 16.05 -7.20
C ASN A 198 9.63 14.87 -8.06
N MET A 199 8.41 14.36 -7.84
CA MET A 199 7.85 13.28 -8.63
C MET A 199 7.56 13.71 -10.09
N ASP A 200 7.05 14.94 -10.31
CA ASP A 200 6.88 15.51 -11.66
C ASP A 200 8.21 15.50 -12.44
N LYS A 201 9.30 15.94 -11.79
CA LYS A 201 10.64 15.91 -12.39
C LYS A 201 11.10 14.49 -12.70
N LEU A 202 10.90 13.52 -11.79
CA LEU A 202 11.29 12.12 -12.05
C LEU A 202 10.52 11.56 -13.25
N ILE A 203 9.20 11.75 -13.28
CA ILE A 203 8.34 11.27 -14.36
C ILE A 203 8.80 11.85 -15.71
N GLU A 204 8.96 13.18 -15.78
CA GLU A 204 9.39 13.86 -17.00
C GLU A 204 10.76 13.37 -17.48
N ARG A 205 11.73 13.27 -16.57
CA ARG A 205 13.11 12.90 -16.91
C ARG A 205 13.25 11.44 -17.31
N ILE A 206 12.52 10.53 -16.65
CA ILE A 206 12.51 9.11 -17.01
C ILE A 206 11.87 8.91 -18.38
N HIS A 207 10.71 9.52 -18.65
CA HIS A 207 10.08 9.43 -19.99
C HIS A 207 10.97 9.99 -21.09
N ALA A 208 11.79 11.01 -20.80
CA ALA A 208 12.74 11.57 -21.76
C ALA A 208 13.98 10.69 -21.98
N GLN A 209 14.37 9.88 -20.99
CA GLN A 209 15.60 9.07 -21.01
C GLN A 209 15.36 7.62 -21.45
N ASP A 210 14.22 7.02 -21.09
CA ASP A 210 13.95 5.59 -21.26
C ASP A 210 12.47 5.34 -21.59
N ASP A 211 12.20 5.00 -22.86
CA ASP A 211 10.86 4.79 -23.40
C ASP A 211 10.23 3.44 -23.00
N ARG A 212 11.00 2.57 -22.34
CA ARG A 212 10.49 1.28 -21.82
C ARG A 212 9.55 1.47 -20.64
N PHE A 213 9.62 2.60 -19.94
CA PHE A 213 8.85 2.87 -18.73
C PHE A 213 7.75 3.89 -18.97
N HIS A 214 6.53 3.53 -18.57
CA HIS A 214 5.42 4.47 -18.49
C HIS A 214 4.99 4.65 -17.02
N ILE A 215 5.69 5.52 -16.31
CA ILE A 215 5.37 5.91 -14.94
C ILE A 215 4.43 7.11 -14.88
N PHE A 216 3.48 7.09 -13.94
CA PHE A 216 2.46 8.13 -13.75
C PHE A 216 1.91 8.06 -12.32
N TYR A 217 1.28 9.14 -11.85
CA TYR A 217 0.53 9.10 -10.59
C TYR A 217 -0.65 8.15 -10.69
N SER A 218 -0.75 7.25 -9.72
CA SER A 218 -1.81 6.25 -9.68
C SER A 218 -2.38 6.14 -8.28
N ASP A 219 -3.40 5.29 -8.15
CA ASP A 219 -4.01 4.90 -6.90
C ASP A 219 -4.21 3.38 -6.89
N PRO A 220 -4.38 2.75 -5.71
CA PRO A 220 -4.51 1.29 -5.60
C PRO A 220 -5.70 0.70 -6.38
N LEU A 221 -6.79 1.45 -6.60
CA LEU A 221 -7.92 0.97 -7.38
C LEU A 221 -7.58 0.96 -8.87
N THR A 222 -6.90 2.00 -9.36
CA THR A 222 -6.38 2.04 -10.73
C THR A 222 -5.36 0.92 -10.97
N TYR A 223 -4.45 0.68 -10.03
CA TYR A 223 -3.53 -0.46 -10.08
C TYR A 223 -4.28 -1.80 -10.15
N THR A 224 -5.25 -2.01 -9.26
CA THR A 224 -6.08 -3.24 -9.25
C THR A 224 -6.78 -3.49 -10.58
N LYS A 225 -7.35 -2.43 -11.18
CA LYS A 225 -7.98 -2.52 -12.51
C LYS A 225 -6.97 -2.87 -13.59
N ALA A 226 -5.77 -2.33 -13.55
CA ALA A 226 -4.70 -2.68 -14.48
C ALA A 226 -4.32 -4.16 -14.35
N ARG A 227 -4.13 -4.67 -13.12
CA ARG A 227 -3.87 -6.10 -12.85
C ARG A 227 -5.00 -7.00 -13.38
N ALA A 228 -6.25 -6.57 -13.27
CA ALA A 228 -7.39 -7.31 -13.80
C ALA A 228 -7.38 -7.45 -15.34
N THR A 229 -6.63 -6.63 -16.07
CA THR A 229 -6.48 -6.76 -17.54
C THR A 229 -5.41 -7.77 -17.96
N GLU A 230 -4.54 -8.20 -17.05
CA GLU A 230 -3.45 -9.16 -17.31
C GLU A 230 -3.94 -10.61 -17.18
N THR A 231 -4.84 -10.98 -18.09
CA THR A 231 -5.56 -12.28 -18.07
C THR A 231 -4.68 -13.51 -18.29
N ASP A 232 -3.45 -13.32 -18.76
CA ASP A 232 -2.44 -14.36 -18.92
C ASP A 232 -1.77 -14.74 -17.58
N ILE A 233 -1.92 -13.93 -16.54
CA ILE A 233 -1.36 -14.21 -15.23
C ILE A 233 -2.30 -15.11 -14.42
N GLN A 234 -1.76 -16.22 -13.94
CA GLN A 234 -2.42 -17.09 -12.97
C GLN A 234 -1.93 -16.75 -11.56
N TRP A 235 -2.82 -16.23 -10.72
CA TRP A 235 -2.54 -15.89 -9.34
C TRP A 235 -2.55 -17.14 -8.46
N THR A 236 -1.62 -17.19 -7.50
CA THR A 236 -1.64 -18.25 -6.47
C THR A 236 -2.82 -18.06 -5.53
N VAL A 237 -3.27 -19.15 -4.88
CA VAL A 237 -4.33 -19.10 -3.88
C VAL A 237 -3.74 -19.25 -2.49
N LYS A 238 -4.12 -18.35 -1.58
CA LYS A 238 -3.82 -18.45 -0.14
C LYS A 238 -5.12 -18.65 0.65
N THR A 239 -5.09 -19.40 1.75
CA THR A 239 -6.28 -19.69 2.58
C THR A 239 -6.09 -19.46 4.08
N ASP A 240 -4.85 -19.49 4.56
CA ASP A 240 -4.45 -19.29 5.95
C ASP A 240 -4.08 -17.81 6.23
N ASP A 241 -3.39 -17.55 7.34
CA ASP A 241 -3.01 -16.21 7.81
C ASP A 241 -1.55 -15.86 7.48
N PHE A 242 -1.13 -14.65 7.85
CA PHE A 242 0.25 -14.16 7.83
C PHE A 242 0.76 -13.92 9.27
N PHE A 243 0.43 -14.83 10.19
CA PHE A 243 0.93 -14.79 11.55
C PHE A 243 1.88 -15.97 11.86
N PRO A 244 2.83 -15.79 12.79
CA PRO A 244 3.26 -14.53 13.39
C PRO A 244 4.15 -13.71 12.44
N TYR A 245 4.18 -12.39 12.61
CA TYR A 245 5.06 -11.49 11.88
C TYR A 245 6.45 -11.39 12.53
N SER A 246 7.49 -11.41 11.71
CA SER A 246 8.88 -11.09 12.07
C SER A 246 9.50 -10.25 10.96
N ASP A 247 10.05 -9.09 11.30
CA ASP A 247 10.66 -8.16 10.33
C ASP A 247 12.13 -8.49 10.05
N HIS A 248 12.80 -9.14 11.01
CA HIS A 248 14.17 -9.66 10.90
C HIS A 248 14.39 -10.84 11.85
N GLU A 249 15.62 -11.39 11.86
CA GLU A 249 15.99 -12.54 12.68
C GLU A 249 15.78 -12.25 14.19
N HIS A 250 15.21 -13.22 14.90
CA HIS A 250 14.93 -13.16 16.35
C HIS A 250 13.96 -12.06 16.83
N ALA A 251 13.18 -11.46 15.92
CA ALA A 251 12.28 -10.35 16.22
C ALA A 251 10.81 -10.68 15.95
N PHE A 252 10.28 -11.75 16.54
CA PHE A 252 8.86 -12.07 16.41
C PHE A 252 7.98 -11.07 17.17
N TRP A 253 7.03 -10.45 16.48
CA TRP A 253 6.12 -9.45 17.02
C TRP A 253 4.94 -10.06 17.81
N ALA A 254 5.12 -11.24 18.42
CA ALA A 254 4.09 -11.92 19.20
C ALA A 254 3.85 -11.28 20.59
N GLY A 255 4.73 -10.38 21.04
CA GLY A 255 4.59 -9.69 22.33
C GLY A 255 3.37 -8.76 22.38
N CYS A 256 2.96 -8.17 21.25
CA CYS A 256 1.79 -7.29 21.19
C CYS A 256 0.48 -8.06 21.47
N PHE A 257 0.45 -9.39 21.30
CA PHE A 257 -0.71 -10.23 21.56
C PHE A 257 -1.15 -10.21 23.04
N THR A 258 -0.22 -9.98 23.97
CA THR A 258 -0.50 -9.90 25.42
C THR A 258 -0.27 -8.50 26.02
N SER A 259 0.52 -7.65 25.36
CA SER A 259 0.86 -6.33 25.88
C SER A 259 -0.39 -5.49 26.23
N ARG A 260 -0.37 -4.83 27.39
CA ARG A 260 -1.50 -4.08 27.97
C ARG A 260 -2.77 -4.95 28.13
N PRO A 261 -2.70 -6.07 28.87
CA PRO A 261 -3.79 -7.06 28.92
C PRO A 261 -5.08 -6.50 29.55
N THR A 262 -4.96 -5.56 30.49
CA THR A 262 -6.14 -4.88 31.06
C THR A 262 -6.90 -4.10 29.99
N LEU A 263 -6.23 -3.46 29.04
CA LEU A 263 -6.92 -2.75 27.95
C LEU A 263 -7.59 -3.73 27.00
N LYS A 264 -6.92 -4.84 26.65
CA LYS A 264 -7.50 -5.90 25.81
C LYS A 264 -8.72 -6.57 26.44
N TYR A 265 -8.77 -6.70 27.78
CA TYR A 265 -9.93 -7.21 28.48
C TYR A 265 -11.13 -6.23 28.47
N PHE A 266 -10.86 -4.93 28.32
CA PHE A 266 -11.90 -3.89 28.28
C PHE A 266 -12.49 -3.65 26.88
N GLU A 267 -11.81 -4.11 25.84
CA GLU A 267 -12.36 -4.19 24.47
C GLU A 267 -13.53 -5.19 24.43
#